data_AF-A0A5B9WCP4-F1
#
_entry.id   AF-A0A5B9WCP4-F1
#
_cell.length_a   1.000
_cell.length_b   1.000
_cell.length_c   1.000
_cell.angle_alpha   90.00
_cell.angle_beta   90.00
_cell.angle_gamma   90.00
#
_symmetry.space_group_name_H-M   'P 1'
#
loop_
_entity.id
_entity.type
_entity.pdbx_description
1 polymer ?
#
loop_
_entity_poly.entity_id
_entity_poly.type
_entity_poly.pdbx_seq_one_letter_code
_entity_poly.pdbx_strand_id
1 'polypeptide(L)'
;MMNLRTLCGAVVLGIAAAIGGASACAGQVDLYVGGSYTGQDVLNYTYKGSYDGGGGSIDVSSINGVAVPFLYCVDIPDSVNVSADYRNTLVTSDARVWLGSDTSNIGTIENAGSVAYLLAKYGAEASAYAQSHGGSRAAEGGLQAAIWQVIYGKDFAIDPSCAAYSFYSTYYADVTGGNSDPSSWKQAGLGHVLWLSPSNDPSISLDHAPDRVYQALITAAVPEPASLVAGCTGALALAGFGLLRRRGA
;
A
#
# COMPACT_ATOMS: atom_id res chain seq x y z
N MET A 1 -6.77 -27.94 56.71
CA MET A 1 -7.91 -27.41 55.92
C MET A 1 -7.35 -26.33 55.00
N MET A 2 -7.16 -26.63 53.72
CA MET A 2 -6.59 -25.71 52.71
C MET A 2 -7.71 -25.35 51.73
N ASN A 3 -7.99 -24.06 51.60
CA ASN A 3 -9.03 -23.54 50.72
C ASN A 3 -8.49 -23.32 49.30
N LEU A 4 -9.22 -23.96 48.38
CA LEU A 4 -9.23 -23.80 46.94
C LEU A 4 -10.00 -22.52 46.57
N ARG A 5 -9.66 -21.90 45.41
CA ARG A 5 -10.19 -20.66 44.78
C ARG A 5 -9.21 -19.49 44.98
N THR A 6 -8.53 -18.96 43.96
CA THR A 6 -9.11 -18.39 42.74
C THR A 6 -8.06 -18.40 41.63
N LEU A 7 -8.38 -19.06 40.52
CA LEU A 7 -7.58 -19.16 39.30
C LEU A 7 -8.34 -18.39 38.22
N CYS A 8 -7.93 -17.16 37.88
CA CYS A 8 -8.46 -16.42 36.74
C CYS A 8 -7.37 -15.50 36.15
N GLY A 9 -6.88 -15.89 34.98
CA GLY A 9 -6.71 -14.97 33.84
C GLY A 9 -5.52 -14.03 33.83
N ALA A 10 -4.45 -14.45 33.14
CA ALA A 10 -3.69 -13.58 32.24
C ALA A 10 -2.77 -14.45 31.35
N VAL A 11 -3.31 -14.98 30.26
CA VAL A 11 -2.48 -15.42 29.13
C VAL A 11 -2.16 -14.15 28.34
N VAL A 12 -1.03 -13.52 28.65
CA VAL A 12 -0.44 -12.50 27.77
C VAL A 12 0.45 -13.27 26.80
N LEU A 13 -0.12 -13.69 25.68
CA LEU A 13 0.65 -14.19 24.54
C LEU A 13 1.28 -12.95 23.87
N GLY A 14 2.49 -12.61 24.30
CA GLY A 14 3.32 -11.61 23.64
C GLY A 14 3.80 -12.15 22.30
N ILE A 15 3.10 -11.82 21.22
CA ILE A 15 3.67 -11.90 19.87
C ILE A 15 4.66 -10.74 19.77
N ALA A 16 5.91 -11.02 20.12
CA ALA A 16 7.02 -10.16 19.76
C ALA A 16 7.12 -10.19 18.23
N ALA A 17 6.58 -9.14 17.60
CA ALA A 17 6.73 -8.88 16.19
C ALA A 17 8.23 -8.91 15.86
N ALA A 18 8.62 -9.85 15.00
CA ALA A 18 9.89 -9.78 14.31
C ALA A 18 9.86 -8.52 13.43
N ILE A 19 10.34 -7.40 13.97
CA ILE A 19 10.75 -6.25 13.19
C ILE A 19 12.08 -6.66 12.55
N GLY A 20 12.00 -7.57 11.58
CA GLY A 20 13.06 -7.81 10.63
C GLY A 20 13.15 -6.58 9.76
N GLY A 21 14.32 -5.95 9.72
CA GLY A 21 14.56 -4.75 8.92
C GLY A 21 14.02 -4.93 7.51
N ALA A 22 13.23 -3.96 7.06
CA ALA A 22 12.79 -3.85 5.69
C ALA A 22 14.04 -3.75 4.81
N SER A 23 14.53 -4.91 4.38
CA SER A 23 15.39 -4.98 3.21
C SER A 23 14.54 -4.43 2.07
N ALA A 24 15.11 -3.57 1.23
CA ALA A 24 14.39 -3.02 0.08
C ALA A 24 13.94 -4.18 -0.83
N CYS A 25 12.71 -4.68 -0.62
CA CYS A 25 12.15 -5.77 -1.40
C CYS A 25 11.73 -5.18 -2.75
N ALA A 26 12.62 -5.28 -3.74
CA ALA A 26 12.25 -5.23 -5.13
C ALA A 26 12.02 -6.66 -5.62
N GLY A 27 10.82 -6.96 -6.12
CA GLY A 27 10.48 -8.31 -6.56
C GLY A 27 9.21 -8.36 -7.41
N GLN A 28 8.95 -9.52 -8.02
CA GLN A 28 7.70 -9.77 -8.75
C GLN A 28 6.72 -10.53 -7.86
N VAL A 29 5.45 -10.16 -7.94
CA VAL A 29 4.35 -10.84 -7.23
C VAL A 29 3.16 -11.05 -8.17
N ASP A 30 2.31 -11.99 -7.80
CA ASP A 30 0.96 -12.11 -8.35
C ASP A 30 0.05 -11.12 -7.62
N LEU A 31 -0.43 -10.10 -8.32
CA LEU A 31 -1.42 -9.16 -7.80
C LEU A 31 -2.78 -9.47 -8.42
N TYR A 32 -3.71 -9.91 -7.60
CA TYR A 32 -5.12 -9.93 -7.94
C TYR A 32 -5.77 -8.63 -7.48
N VAL A 33 -6.36 -7.89 -8.42
CA VAL A 33 -7.14 -6.69 -8.16
C VAL A 33 -8.62 -7.06 -8.27
N GLY A 34 -9.29 -7.10 -7.12
CA GLY A 34 -10.65 -7.59 -7.00
C GLY A 34 -11.74 -6.54 -7.27
N GLY A 35 -12.98 -7.01 -7.25
CA GLY A 35 -14.16 -6.16 -7.20
C GLY A 35 -14.52 -5.47 -8.52
N SER A 36 -15.18 -4.32 -8.37
CA SER A 36 -15.56 -3.42 -9.45
C SER A 36 -15.44 -1.97 -8.96
N TYR A 37 -15.42 -1.01 -9.88
CA TYR A 37 -15.45 0.41 -9.53
C TYR A 37 -16.84 0.82 -9.02
N THR A 38 -17.20 0.39 -7.82
CA THR A 38 -18.41 0.83 -7.11
C THR A 38 -18.09 2.05 -6.26
N GLY A 39 -18.94 3.08 -6.36
CA GLY A 39 -18.77 4.33 -5.61
C GLY A 39 -17.98 5.41 -6.34
N GLN A 40 -17.86 5.36 -7.68
CA GLN A 40 -17.22 6.43 -8.45
C GLN A 40 -17.83 7.82 -8.18
N ASP A 41 -19.11 7.89 -7.80
CA ASP A 41 -19.81 9.15 -7.49
C ASP A 41 -19.35 9.81 -6.16
N VAL A 42 -18.58 9.11 -5.32
CA VAL A 42 -18.16 9.67 -4.01
C VAL A 42 -16.95 10.60 -4.15
N LEU A 43 -16.18 10.45 -5.23
CA LEU A 43 -15.00 11.25 -5.53
C LEU A 43 -15.09 11.74 -6.97
N ASN A 44 -15.12 13.05 -7.13
CA ASN A 44 -15.13 13.71 -8.42
C ASN A 44 -13.91 14.65 -8.46
N TYR A 45 -13.06 14.54 -9.48
CA TYR A 45 -11.85 15.36 -9.56
C TYR A 45 -11.52 15.81 -10.98
N THR A 46 -10.60 16.76 -11.06
CA THR A 46 -9.98 17.21 -12.30
C THR A 46 -8.48 17.02 -12.23
N TYR A 47 -7.91 16.60 -13.36
CA TYR A 47 -6.46 16.54 -13.55
C TYR A 47 -6.11 17.35 -14.80
N LYS A 48 -5.18 18.30 -14.64
CA LYS A 48 -4.76 19.25 -15.69
C LYS A 48 -5.93 19.95 -16.39
N GLY A 49 -7.01 20.22 -15.64
CA GLY A 49 -8.19 20.96 -16.11
C GLY A 49 -9.27 20.12 -16.81
N SER A 50 -9.10 18.81 -16.91
CA SER A 50 -10.13 17.87 -17.43
C SER A 50 -10.76 17.09 -16.29
N TYR A 51 -12.07 16.82 -16.37
CA TYR A 51 -12.74 15.92 -15.44
C TYR A 51 -12.32 14.49 -15.73
N ASP A 52 -11.70 13.82 -14.76
CA ASP A 52 -11.36 12.42 -14.86
C ASP A 52 -11.95 11.71 -13.64
N GLY A 53 -12.94 10.86 -13.88
CA GLY A 53 -13.32 9.71 -13.04
C GLY A 53 -13.58 9.93 -11.54
N GLY A 54 -13.39 8.82 -10.83
CA GLY A 54 -13.48 8.71 -9.38
C GLY A 54 -12.42 7.76 -8.86
N GLY A 55 -12.45 7.43 -7.56
CA GLY A 55 -11.40 6.64 -6.95
C GLY A 55 -11.70 6.22 -5.52
N GLY A 56 -10.74 5.56 -4.89
CA GLY A 56 -10.86 4.95 -3.57
C GLY A 56 -10.05 3.67 -3.51
N SER A 57 -10.15 2.94 -2.39
CA SER A 57 -9.53 1.63 -2.26
C SER A 57 -10.13 0.64 -3.28
N ILE A 58 -9.33 -0.29 -3.77
CA ILE A 58 -9.81 -1.41 -4.59
C ILE A 58 -9.92 -2.64 -3.69
N ASP A 59 -11.10 -2.82 -3.10
CA ASP A 59 -11.34 -3.85 -2.09
C ASP A 59 -11.33 -5.27 -2.70
N VAL A 60 -11.09 -6.28 -1.85
CA VAL A 60 -10.96 -7.70 -2.25
C VAL A 60 -9.72 -7.98 -3.12
N SER A 61 -8.69 -7.13 -3.01
CA SER A 61 -7.40 -7.35 -3.68
C SER A 61 -6.47 -8.24 -2.85
N SER A 62 -5.54 -8.92 -3.50
CA SER A 62 -4.57 -9.79 -2.82
C SER A 62 -3.21 -9.83 -3.53
N ILE A 63 -2.15 -9.98 -2.76
CA ILE A 63 -0.79 -10.23 -3.25
C ILE A 63 -0.41 -11.66 -2.92
N ASN A 64 -0.03 -12.46 -3.92
CA ASN A 64 0.29 -13.89 -3.80
C ASN A 64 -0.81 -14.67 -3.05
N GLY A 65 -2.08 -14.33 -3.30
CA GLY A 65 -3.24 -14.92 -2.63
C GLY A 65 -3.48 -14.44 -1.19
N VAL A 66 -2.67 -13.52 -0.66
CA VAL A 66 -2.89 -12.90 0.66
C VAL A 66 -3.63 -11.59 0.49
N ALA A 67 -4.80 -11.47 1.12
CA ALA A 67 -5.62 -10.26 1.07
C ALA A 67 -4.84 -9.04 1.57
N VAL A 68 -4.92 -7.93 0.83
CA VAL A 68 -4.39 -6.64 1.26
C VAL A 68 -5.48 -5.82 1.96
N PRO A 69 -5.14 -5.00 2.97
CA PRO A 69 -6.15 -4.25 3.72
C PRO A 69 -6.80 -3.13 2.89
N PHE A 70 -6.05 -2.56 1.96
CA PHE A 70 -6.49 -1.51 1.04
C PHE A 70 -5.57 -1.50 -0.18
N LEU A 71 -6.03 -0.94 -1.29
CA LEU A 71 -5.21 -0.76 -2.50
C LEU A 71 -5.60 0.56 -3.17
N TYR A 72 -4.73 1.57 -3.07
CA TYR A 72 -4.98 2.90 -3.64
C TYR A 72 -4.15 3.13 -4.89
N CYS A 73 -4.63 3.99 -5.78
CA CYS A 73 -3.90 4.38 -6.97
C CYS A 73 -2.93 5.53 -6.64
N VAL A 74 -1.74 5.52 -7.23
CA VAL A 74 -0.76 6.63 -7.09
C VAL A 74 -0.42 7.29 -8.42
N ASP A 75 -1.01 6.78 -9.51
CA ASP A 75 -0.81 7.30 -10.86
C ASP A 75 -2.14 7.78 -11.48
N ILE A 76 -2.10 8.87 -12.25
CA ILE A 76 -3.16 9.38 -13.13
C ILE A 76 -2.51 10.01 -14.38
N PRO A 77 -3.13 9.89 -15.57
CA PRO A 77 -4.52 9.47 -15.82
C PRO A 77 -4.69 7.96 -16.10
N ASP A 78 -3.64 7.16 -15.93
CA ASP A 78 -3.71 5.72 -16.19
C ASP A 78 -4.73 5.02 -15.29
N SER A 79 -5.22 3.87 -15.76
CA SER A 79 -6.20 3.05 -15.05
C SER A 79 -5.70 1.63 -14.81
N VAL A 80 -6.19 1.02 -13.74
CA VAL A 80 -6.10 -0.42 -13.51
C VAL A 80 -7.41 -1.09 -13.93
N ASN A 81 -7.38 -2.34 -14.34
CA ASN A 81 -8.60 -3.10 -14.65
C ASN A 81 -9.10 -3.80 -13.39
N VAL A 82 -10.43 -3.84 -13.23
CA VAL A 82 -11.09 -4.54 -12.13
C VAL A 82 -12.27 -5.36 -12.67
N SER A 83 -12.44 -6.62 -12.30
CA SER A 83 -11.44 -7.48 -11.65
C SER A 83 -10.34 -7.89 -12.64
N ALA A 84 -9.08 -7.96 -12.20
CA ALA A 84 -7.97 -8.43 -13.02
C ALA A 84 -6.89 -9.15 -12.22
N ASP A 85 -6.13 -10.00 -12.91
CA ASP A 85 -4.98 -10.74 -12.40
C ASP A 85 -3.72 -10.22 -13.14
N TYR A 86 -2.73 -9.77 -12.36
CA TYR A 86 -1.47 -9.19 -12.79
C TYR A 86 -0.31 -10.03 -12.25
N ARG A 87 0.00 -11.11 -12.99
CA ARG A 87 0.90 -12.17 -12.54
C ARG A 87 2.36 -11.77 -12.40
N ASN A 88 2.73 -10.65 -13.01
CA ASN A 88 4.10 -10.15 -13.04
C ASN A 88 4.13 -8.73 -12.49
N THR A 89 3.48 -8.48 -11.35
CA THR A 89 3.48 -7.15 -10.73
C THR A 89 4.83 -6.88 -10.09
N LEU A 90 5.50 -5.80 -10.50
CA LEU A 90 6.70 -5.34 -9.83
C LEU A 90 6.31 -4.66 -8.51
N VAL A 91 6.99 -5.04 -7.43
CA VAL A 91 6.82 -4.49 -6.09
C VAL A 91 8.12 -3.84 -5.67
N THR A 92 8.02 -2.65 -5.08
CA THR A 92 9.14 -1.96 -4.44
C THR A 92 8.73 -1.41 -3.07
N SER A 93 9.72 -1.07 -2.25
CA SER A 93 9.53 -0.47 -0.91
C SER A 93 10.19 0.92 -0.79
N ASP A 94 10.73 1.43 -1.90
CA ASP A 94 11.44 2.71 -2.02
C ASP A 94 10.71 3.71 -2.94
N ALA A 95 9.42 3.48 -3.19
CA ALA A 95 8.55 4.31 -4.00
C ALA A 95 8.88 4.39 -5.49
N ARG A 96 9.65 3.42 -5.99
CA ARG A 96 9.94 3.28 -7.42
C ARG A 96 8.86 2.49 -8.14
N VAL A 97 8.22 3.09 -9.13
CA VAL A 97 7.14 2.49 -9.94
C VAL A 97 7.20 2.98 -11.38
N TRP A 98 6.69 2.17 -12.30
CA TRP A 98 6.40 2.61 -13.67
C TRP A 98 5.19 3.55 -13.64
N LEU A 99 5.35 4.77 -14.17
CA LEU A 99 4.36 5.85 -14.11
C LEU A 99 4.10 6.40 -15.51
N GLY A 100 2.84 6.72 -15.79
CA GLY A 100 2.46 7.39 -17.01
C GLY A 100 2.64 6.52 -18.27
N SER A 101 2.24 7.05 -19.42
CA SER A 101 2.45 6.39 -20.72
C SER A 101 3.92 6.23 -21.14
N ASP A 102 4.87 6.73 -20.32
CA ASP A 102 6.31 6.66 -20.61
C ASP A 102 6.93 5.38 -20.03
N THR A 103 6.93 4.34 -20.84
CA THR A 103 7.62 3.07 -20.55
C THR A 103 9.14 3.19 -20.68
N SER A 104 9.74 4.38 -20.80
CA SER A 104 11.19 4.46 -20.95
C SER A 104 11.94 4.44 -19.63
N ASN A 105 11.34 4.91 -18.53
CA ASN A 105 12.00 4.98 -17.23
C ASN A 105 11.07 4.72 -16.03
N ILE A 106 11.59 4.01 -15.04
CA ILE A 106 10.94 3.88 -13.73
C ILE A 106 11.05 5.22 -12.97
N GLY A 107 9.92 5.70 -12.45
CA GLY A 107 9.84 6.94 -11.69
C GLY A 107 9.90 6.69 -10.19
N THR A 108 10.24 7.73 -9.42
CA THR A 108 10.00 7.75 -7.96
C THR A 108 8.79 8.63 -7.70
N ILE A 109 7.85 8.17 -6.89
CA ILE A 109 6.66 8.95 -6.54
C ILE A 109 7.08 10.23 -5.82
N GLU A 110 6.58 11.37 -6.30
CA GLU A 110 6.78 12.65 -5.65
C GLU A 110 6.13 12.64 -4.26
N ASN A 111 6.84 13.17 -3.26
CA ASN A 111 6.37 13.23 -1.87
C ASN A 111 5.98 11.86 -1.29
N ALA A 112 6.65 10.78 -1.71
CA ALA A 112 6.36 9.41 -1.28
C ALA A 112 6.28 9.21 0.25
N GLY A 113 7.14 9.90 1.02
CA GLY A 113 7.09 9.84 2.49
C GLY A 113 5.78 10.39 3.06
N SER A 114 5.22 11.43 2.45
CA SER A 114 3.94 12.02 2.83
C SER A 114 2.75 11.14 2.43
N VAL A 115 2.83 10.49 1.27
CA VAL A 115 1.87 9.46 0.87
C VAL A 115 1.90 8.27 1.84
N ALA A 116 3.09 7.79 2.21
CA ALA A 116 3.24 6.72 3.20
C ALA A 116 2.68 7.13 4.57
N TYR A 117 2.85 8.39 4.99
CA TYR A 117 2.23 8.92 6.21
C TYR A 117 0.71 8.86 6.15
N LEU A 118 0.10 9.31 5.04
CA LEU A 118 -1.36 9.28 4.86
C LEU A 118 -1.91 7.87 5.00
N LEU A 119 -1.26 6.87 4.38
CA LEU A 119 -1.71 5.48 4.45
C LEU A 119 -1.50 4.84 5.83
N ALA A 120 -0.35 5.10 6.47
CA ALA A 120 -0.08 4.61 7.81
C ALA A 120 -1.08 5.18 8.85
N LYS A 121 -1.52 6.42 8.64
CA LYS A 121 -2.45 7.13 9.52
C LYS A 121 -3.91 6.77 9.25
N TYR A 122 -4.33 6.81 7.99
CA TYR A 122 -5.74 6.81 7.60
C TYR A 122 -6.18 5.59 6.79
N GLY A 123 -5.26 4.77 6.27
CA GLY A 123 -5.60 3.65 5.40
C GLY A 123 -6.61 2.67 6.03
N ALA A 124 -6.34 2.22 7.25
CA ALA A 124 -7.23 1.32 7.97
C ALA A 124 -8.56 1.99 8.41
N GLU A 125 -8.50 3.26 8.83
CA GLU A 125 -9.69 4.02 9.26
C GLU A 125 -10.65 4.26 8.08
N ALA A 126 -10.12 4.63 6.92
CA ALA A 126 -10.90 4.89 5.72
C ALA A 126 -11.67 3.63 5.28
N SER A 127 -11.02 2.45 5.29
CA SER A 127 -11.70 1.19 4.96
C SER A 127 -12.69 0.73 6.03
N ALA A 128 -12.41 0.98 7.31
CA ALA A 128 -13.37 0.71 8.40
C ALA A 128 -14.60 1.63 8.34
N TYR A 129 -14.46 2.86 7.84
CA TYR A 129 -15.56 3.80 7.66
C TYR A 129 -16.62 3.23 6.71
N ALA A 130 -16.20 2.65 5.57
CA ALA A 130 -17.12 2.05 4.60
C ALA A 130 -17.99 0.94 5.22
N GLN A 131 -17.38 0.11 6.06
CA GLN A 131 -18.08 -0.98 6.75
C GLN A 131 -19.11 -0.46 7.78
N SER A 132 -18.79 0.64 8.47
CA SER A 132 -19.63 1.20 9.54
C SER A 132 -20.71 2.18 9.04
N HIS A 133 -20.59 2.70 7.81
CA HIS A 133 -21.48 3.72 7.26
C HIS A 133 -22.26 3.24 6.04
N GLY A 134 -22.78 2.01 6.09
CA GLY A 134 -23.70 1.48 5.08
C GLY A 134 -23.07 1.34 3.68
N GLY A 135 -21.76 1.09 3.60
CA GLY A 135 -21.04 0.97 2.34
C GLY A 135 -20.58 2.31 1.73
N SER A 136 -20.70 3.42 2.45
CA SER A 136 -20.23 4.72 1.98
C SER A 136 -18.70 4.75 1.86
N ARG A 137 -18.18 4.98 0.64
CA ARG A 137 -16.74 5.01 0.36
C ARG A 137 -16.13 6.43 0.40
N ALA A 138 -16.82 7.38 1.05
CA ALA A 138 -16.39 8.78 1.09
C ALA A 138 -15.01 8.97 1.75
N ALA A 139 -14.71 8.23 2.82
CA ALA A 139 -13.40 8.30 3.48
C ALA A 139 -12.28 7.75 2.59
N GLU A 140 -12.52 6.67 1.84
CA GLU A 140 -11.56 6.09 0.91
C GLU A 140 -11.33 7.02 -0.29
N GLY A 141 -12.40 7.60 -0.85
CA GLY A 141 -12.30 8.62 -1.89
C GLY A 141 -11.54 9.87 -1.41
N GLY A 142 -11.75 10.29 -0.16
CA GLY A 142 -11.03 11.41 0.42
C GLY A 142 -9.54 11.13 0.60
N LEU A 143 -9.18 9.89 1.00
CA LEU A 143 -7.79 9.46 1.09
C LEU A 143 -7.13 9.38 -0.28
N GLN A 144 -7.82 8.81 -1.28
CA GLN A 144 -7.36 8.76 -2.66
C GLN A 144 -7.07 10.17 -3.22
N ALA A 145 -7.98 11.12 -2.98
CA ALA A 145 -7.79 12.50 -3.41
C ALA A 145 -6.63 13.19 -2.67
N ALA A 146 -6.44 12.93 -1.38
CA ALA A 146 -5.33 13.49 -0.63
C ALA A 146 -3.98 12.96 -1.14
N ILE A 147 -3.91 11.67 -1.51
CA ILE A 147 -2.74 11.07 -2.16
C ILE A 147 -2.44 11.79 -3.48
N TRP A 148 -3.42 11.94 -4.37
CA TRP A 148 -3.21 12.62 -5.65
C TRP A 148 -2.86 14.10 -5.49
N GLN A 149 -3.44 14.81 -4.52
CA GLN A 149 -3.06 16.20 -4.23
C GLN A 149 -1.60 16.31 -3.76
N VAL A 150 -1.13 15.36 -2.96
CA VAL A 150 0.28 15.30 -2.51
C VAL A 150 1.24 15.02 -3.67
N ILE A 151 0.85 14.18 -4.62
CA ILE A 151 1.69 13.79 -5.77
C ILE A 151 1.67 14.87 -6.86
N TYR A 152 0.49 15.35 -7.25
CA TYR A 152 0.30 16.20 -8.43
C TYR A 152 0.13 17.69 -8.11
N GLY A 153 -0.04 18.04 -6.84
CA GLY A 153 -0.16 19.43 -6.41
C GLY A 153 -1.25 20.18 -7.18
N LYS A 154 -0.87 21.32 -7.77
CA LYS A 154 -1.79 22.20 -8.52
C LYS A 154 -2.45 21.55 -9.74
N ASP A 155 -1.90 20.44 -10.25
CA ASP A 155 -2.45 19.76 -11.42
C ASP A 155 -3.64 18.87 -11.05
N PHE A 156 -3.85 18.61 -9.76
CA PHE A 156 -5.01 17.90 -9.23
C PHE A 156 -5.93 18.87 -8.47
N ALA A 157 -7.24 18.75 -8.70
CA ALA A 157 -8.24 19.43 -7.89
C ALA A 157 -9.49 18.56 -7.73
N ILE A 158 -9.94 18.39 -6.50
CA ILE A 158 -11.19 17.69 -6.15
C ILE A 158 -12.38 18.65 -6.21
N ASP A 159 -13.53 18.15 -6.65
CA ASP A 159 -14.80 18.88 -6.63
C ASP A 159 -15.29 19.06 -5.17
N PRO A 160 -15.48 20.31 -4.68
CA PRO A 160 -15.95 20.56 -3.32
C PRO A 160 -17.36 20.06 -3.01
N SER A 161 -18.14 19.68 -4.03
CA SER A 161 -19.49 19.13 -3.86
C SER A 161 -19.53 17.62 -3.62
N CYS A 162 -18.43 16.88 -3.84
CA CYS A 162 -18.42 15.43 -3.67
C CYS A 162 -18.35 15.01 -2.20
N ALA A 163 -18.86 13.81 -1.88
CA ALA A 163 -18.92 13.30 -0.52
C ALA A 163 -17.53 13.12 0.12
N ALA A 164 -16.50 12.84 -0.69
CA ALA A 164 -15.11 12.69 -0.26
C ALA A 164 -14.45 13.99 0.22
N TYR A 165 -15.00 15.16 -0.12
CA TYR A 165 -14.30 16.44 0.05
C TYR A 165 -13.92 16.77 1.50
N SER A 166 -14.81 16.47 2.46
CA SER A 166 -14.55 16.73 3.88
C SER A 166 -13.41 15.87 4.44
N PHE A 167 -13.34 14.60 4.03
CA PHE A 167 -12.25 13.69 4.36
C PHE A 167 -10.94 14.12 3.69
N TYR A 168 -10.97 14.41 2.40
CA TYR A 168 -9.83 14.95 1.66
C TYR A 168 -9.23 16.17 2.38
N SER A 169 -10.07 17.16 2.72
CA SER A 169 -9.63 18.39 3.34
C SER A 169 -8.98 18.14 4.70
N THR A 170 -9.53 17.19 5.48
CA THR A 170 -8.97 16.77 6.77
C THR A 170 -7.61 16.09 6.60
N TYR A 171 -7.52 15.10 5.71
CA TYR A 171 -6.30 14.32 5.50
C TYR A 171 -5.17 15.16 4.89
N TYR A 172 -5.51 15.98 3.88
CA TYR A 172 -4.54 16.87 3.23
C TYR A 172 -4.05 17.96 4.18
N ALA A 173 -4.94 18.57 4.99
CA ALA A 173 -4.52 19.51 6.02
C ALA A 173 -3.64 18.85 7.10
N ASP A 174 -3.92 17.60 7.48
CA ASP A 174 -3.10 16.89 8.47
C ASP A 174 -1.68 16.63 7.96
N VAL A 175 -1.51 16.14 6.72
CA VAL A 175 -0.18 15.85 6.17
C VAL A 175 0.61 17.13 5.89
N THR A 176 -0.04 18.19 5.41
CA THR A 176 0.63 19.46 5.08
C THR A 176 0.83 20.39 6.26
N GLY A 177 0.05 20.22 7.34
CA GLY A 177 -0.04 21.20 8.42
C GLY A 177 -0.55 22.58 7.95
N GLY A 178 -1.20 22.64 6.78
CA GLY A 178 -1.57 23.90 6.13
C GLY A 178 -0.42 24.63 5.43
N ASN A 179 0.76 24.01 5.30
CA ASN A 179 1.91 24.60 4.60
C ASN A 179 1.96 24.16 3.13
N SER A 180 2.27 25.10 2.22
CA SER A 180 2.47 24.80 0.80
C SER A 180 3.86 24.23 0.48
N ASP A 181 4.83 24.30 1.40
CA ASP A 181 6.19 23.78 1.22
C ASP A 181 6.28 22.27 1.54
N PRO A 182 6.50 21.40 0.53
CA PRO A 182 6.56 19.95 0.74
C PRO A 182 7.67 19.48 1.68
N SER A 183 8.73 20.26 1.85
CA SER A 183 9.83 19.91 2.77
C SER A 183 9.40 19.91 4.24
N SER A 184 8.26 20.54 4.56
CA SER A 184 7.70 20.63 5.90
C SER A 184 6.56 19.65 6.17
N TRP A 185 6.12 18.91 5.15
CA TRP A 185 5.00 17.98 5.28
C TRP A 185 5.39 16.79 6.15
N LYS A 186 4.39 16.20 6.83
CA LYS A 186 4.58 15.01 7.64
C LYS A 186 4.98 13.83 6.75
N GLN A 187 5.95 13.06 7.20
CA GLN A 187 6.46 11.89 6.47
C GLN A 187 6.46 10.65 7.36
N ALA A 188 6.34 9.48 6.73
CA ALA A 188 6.57 8.18 7.35
C ALA A 188 7.61 7.38 6.53
N GLY A 189 8.20 6.37 7.15
CA GLY A 189 9.14 5.48 6.48
C GLY A 189 8.46 4.67 5.38
N LEU A 190 9.12 4.58 4.21
CA LEU A 190 8.56 3.90 3.03
C LEU A 190 8.40 2.38 3.22
N GLY A 191 9.17 1.77 4.12
CA GLY A 191 9.14 0.32 4.37
C GLY A 191 7.85 -0.23 4.98
N HIS A 192 6.87 0.63 5.32
CA HIS A 192 5.55 0.21 5.82
C HIS A 192 4.50 0.06 4.71
N VAL A 193 4.86 0.43 3.47
CA VAL A 193 3.99 0.35 2.30
C VAL A 193 4.69 -0.38 1.16
N LEU A 194 3.91 -0.95 0.26
CA LEU A 194 4.39 -1.56 -0.97
C LEU A 194 3.88 -0.73 -2.14
N TRP A 195 4.80 -0.41 -3.05
CA TRP A 195 4.54 0.31 -4.27
C TRP A 195 4.53 -0.68 -5.42
N LEU A 196 3.47 -0.66 -6.20
CA LEU A 196 3.16 -1.71 -7.15
C LEU A 196 3.10 -1.11 -8.56
N SER A 197 3.74 -1.78 -9.51
CA SER A 197 3.55 -1.56 -10.94
C SER A 197 2.90 -2.80 -11.53
N PRO A 198 1.55 -2.84 -11.60
CA PRO A 198 0.84 -4.00 -12.12
C PRO A 198 1.27 -4.30 -13.55
N SER A 199 1.50 -5.57 -13.86
CA SER A 199 1.83 -6.00 -15.22
C SER A 199 1.55 -7.49 -15.42
N ASN A 200 1.34 -7.86 -16.67
CA ASN A 200 1.31 -9.25 -17.12
C ASN A 200 2.54 -9.61 -17.96
N ASP A 201 3.44 -8.66 -18.17
CA ASP A 201 4.71 -8.86 -18.86
C ASP A 201 5.72 -9.54 -17.92
N PRO A 202 6.18 -10.77 -18.20
CA PRO A 202 7.14 -11.48 -17.36
C PRO A 202 8.53 -10.84 -17.31
N SER A 203 8.90 -9.99 -18.27
CA SER A 203 10.20 -9.33 -18.25
C SER A 203 10.24 -8.05 -17.41
N ILE A 204 9.11 -7.57 -16.88
CA ILE A 204 9.09 -6.34 -16.07
C ILE A 204 10.06 -6.42 -14.89
N SER A 205 10.90 -5.40 -14.76
CA SER A 205 11.85 -5.28 -13.66
C SER A 205 12.15 -3.79 -13.39
N LEU A 206 13.08 -3.50 -12.47
CA LEU A 206 13.55 -2.13 -12.27
C LEU A 206 14.25 -1.56 -13.51
N ASP A 207 14.81 -2.42 -14.36
CA ASP A 207 15.62 -2.04 -15.54
C ASP A 207 14.90 -2.35 -16.86
N HIS A 208 13.67 -2.89 -16.79
CA HIS A 208 12.88 -3.26 -17.96
C HIS A 208 11.43 -2.84 -17.78
N ALA A 209 10.96 -2.01 -18.71
CA ALA A 209 9.60 -1.51 -18.71
C ALA A 209 8.62 -2.49 -19.32
N PRO A 210 7.36 -2.50 -18.86
CA PRO A 210 6.32 -3.27 -19.53
C PRO A 210 5.91 -2.61 -20.84
N ASP A 211 5.43 -3.41 -21.80
CA ASP A 211 4.80 -2.92 -23.05
C ASP A 211 3.55 -2.04 -22.80
N ARG A 212 2.94 -2.19 -21.62
CA ARG A 212 1.76 -1.44 -21.20
C ARG A 212 1.91 -1.00 -19.76
N VAL A 213 1.83 0.30 -19.53
CA VAL A 213 1.72 0.85 -18.16
C VAL A 213 0.27 0.72 -17.71
N TYR A 214 0.12 0.10 -16.54
CA TYR A 214 -1.11 0.13 -15.77
C TYR A 214 -0.91 1.12 -14.63
N GLN A 215 -2.01 1.67 -14.13
CA GLN A 215 -1.97 2.59 -12.99
C GLN A 215 -1.15 2.02 -11.84
N ALA A 216 -0.12 2.74 -11.39
CA ALA A 216 0.66 2.34 -10.24
C ALA A 216 -0.20 2.39 -8.97
N LEU A 217 0.07 1.46 -8.05
CA LEU A 217 -0.74 1.26 -6.85
C LEU A 217 0.11 1.25 -5.59
N ILE A 218 -0.56 1.40 -4.46
CA ILE A 218 0.04 1.34 -3.14
C ILE A 218 -0.86 0.59 -2.15
N THR A 219 -0.23 -0.20 -1.29
CA THR A 219 -0.87 -0.91 -0.18
C THR A 219 0.01 -0.87 1.07
N ALA A 220 -0.54 -1.20 2.24
CA ALA A 220 0.27 -1.56 3.38
C ALA A 220 1.18 -2.75 3.06
N ALA A 221 2.36 -2.78 3.67
CA ALA A 221 3.21 -3.96 3.65
C ALA A 221 2.48 -5.15 4.26
N VAL A 222 2.31 -6.21 3.45
CA VAL A 222 1.80 -7.49 3.93
C VAL A 222 2.95 -8.16 4.68
N PRO A 223 2.77 -8.51 5.98
CA PRO A 223 3.79 -9.28 6.68
C PRO A 223 4.08 -10.55 5.88
N GLU A 224 5.34 -10.77 5.49
CA GLU A 224 5.70 -11.97 4.73
C GLU A 224 5.19 -13.21 5.50
N PRO A 225 4.57 -14.18 4.82
CA PRO A 225 4.23 -15.43 5.48
C PRO A 225 5.52 -16.04 6.04
N ALA A 226 5.49 -16.39 7.34
CA ALA A 226 6.63 -16.83 8.15
C ALA A 226 7.50 -17.96 7.56
N SER A 227 7.07 -18.56 6.44
CA SER A 227 7.80 -19.53 5.62
C SER A 227 9.17 -19.05 5.12
N LEU A 228 9.35 -17.77 4.77
CA LEU A 228 10.66 -17.25 4.32
C LEU A 228 11.65 -17.12 5.50
N VAL A 229 11.18 -16.63 6.63
CA VAL A 229 11.99 -16.52 7.88
C VAL A 229 12.36 -17.92 8.41
N ALA A 230 11.44 -18.88 8.35
CA ALA A 230 11.70 -20.27 8.76
C ALA A 230 12.72 -20.98 7.84
N GLY A 231 12.73 -20.68 6.54
CA GLY A 231 13.73 -21.20 5.59
C GLY A 231 15.14 -20.70 5.90
N CYS A 232 15.30 -19.40 6.16
CA CYS A 232 16.60 -18.79 6.46
C CYS A 232 17.15 -19.17 7.85
N THR A 233 16.29 -19.26 8.87
CA THR A 233 16.72 -19.74 10.20
C THR A 233 16.98 -21.25 10.24
N GLY A 234 16.21 -22.05 9.49
CA GLY A 234 16.44 -23.50 9.35
C GLY A 234 17.77 -23.86 8.69
N ALA A 235 18.17 -23.13 7.64
CA ALA A 235 19.45 -23.33 6.97
C ALA A 235 20.66 -22.98 7.86
N LEU A 236 20.56 -21.91 8.66
CA LEU A 236 21.61 -21.51 9.59
C LEU A 236 21.73 -22.47 10.80
N ALA A 237 20.60 -22.98 11.30
CA ALA A 237 20.61 -24.00 12.35
C ALA A 237 21.26 -25.31 11.89
N LEU A 238 21.00 -25.76 10.66
CA LEU A 238 21.61 -26.96 10.08
C LEU A 238 23.11 -26.78 9.81
N ALA A 239 23.54 -25.60 9.34
CA ALA A 239 24.97 -25.28 9.17
C ALA A 239 25.72 -25.22 10.51
N GLY A 240 25.09 -24.67 11.57
CA GLY A 240 25.65 -24.63 12.92
C GLY A 240 25.81 -26.00 13.56
N PHE A 241 24.80 -26.88 13.44
CA PHE A 241 24.89 -28.26 13.94
C PHE A 241 25.88 -29.14 13.15
N GLY A 242 26.04 -28.90 11.84
CA GLY A 242 27.03 -29.59 11.01
C GLY A 242 28.48 -29.29 11.41
N LEU A 243 28.77 -28.04 11.80
CA LEU A 243 30.11 -27.62 12.22
C LEU A 243 30.49 -28.10 13.63
N LEU A 244 29.53 -28.22 14.55
CA LEU A 244 29.75 -28.77 15.89
C LEU A 244 30.08 -30.28 15.85
N ARG A 245 29.53 -31.02 14.88
CA ARG A 245 29.79 -32.46 14.74
C ARG A 245 31.18 -32.79 14.17
N ARG A 246 31.85 -31.83 13.52
CA ARG A 246 33.22 -31.99 12.98
C ARG A 246 34.35 -31.65 13.96
N ARG A 247 34.06 -31.07 15.12
CA ARG A 247 35.07 -30.77 16.17
C ARG A 247 35.08 -31.78 17.33
N GLY A 248 34.24 -32.82 17.26
CA GLY A 248 34.13 -33.89 18.25
C GLY A 248 34.55 -35.28 17.74
N ALA A 249 35.27 -35.36 16.62
CA ALA A 249 35.88 -36.57 16.08
C ALA A 249 37.38 -36.36 15.91
#